data_AF-A0A8G2C6A7-F1
#
_entry.id   AF-A0A8G2C6A7-F1
#
_cell.length_a   1.000
_cell.length_b   1.000
_cell.length_c   1.000
_cell.angle_alpha   90.00
_cell.angle_beta   90.00
_cell.angle_gamma   90.00
#
_symmetry.space_group_name_H-M   'P 1'
#
loop_
_entity.id
_entity.type
_entity.pdbx_description
1 polymer ?
#
loop_
_entity_poly.entity_id
_entity_poly.type
_entity_poly.pdbx_seq_one_letter_code
_entity_poly.pdbx_strand_id
1 'polypeptide(L)' 'MSLNESIIEDAVLEWFEELGYATSHGPMLAPDEPATERDSFTDLLLIARQREAIRHLHPAMPKEVHATIQRFKFGWGGV' A
#
# COMPACT_ATOMS: atom_id res chain seq x y z
N MET A 1 23.04 20.98 12.69
CA MET A 1 22.25 19.83 12.24
C MET A 1 21.68 20.19 10.87
N SER A 2 21.92 19.38 9.85
CA SER A 2 21.41 19.62 8.49
C SER A 2 20.12 18.84 8.31
N LEU A 3 19.11 19.45 7.68
CA LEU A 3 17.85 18.80 7.32
C LEU A 3 18.09 17.84 6.15
N ASN A 4 17.63 16.60 6.23
CA ASN A 4 17.77 15.58 5.19
C ASN A 4 16.47 14.76 5.02
N GLU A 5 16.44 13.87 4.03
CA GLU A 5 15.27 13.06 3.69
C GLU A 5 14.80 12.20 4.87
N SER A 6 15.72 11.54 5.59
CA SER A 6 15.36 10.70 6.73
C SER A 6 14.69 11.49 7.85
N ILE A 7 15.14 12.72 8.14
CA ILE A 7 14.50 13.58 9.16
C ILE A 7 13.06 13.93 8.74
N ILE A 8 12.84 14.20 7.45
CA ILE A 8 11.50 14.49 6.94
C ILE A 8 10.62 13.23 6.93
N GLU A 9 11.17 12.09 6.52
CA GLU A 9 10.48 10.80 6.52
C GLU A 9 9.99 10.43 7.92
N ASP A 10 10.88 10.49 8.92
CA ASP A 10 10.54 10.19 10.32
C ASP A 10 9.41 11.10 10.84
N ALA A 11 9.50 12.41 10.59
CA ALA A 11 8.48 13.37 11.00
C ALA A 11 7.11 13.10 10.33
N VAL A 12 7.12 12.72 9.05
CA VAL A 12 5.89 12.39 8.32
C VAL A 12 5.27 11.10 8.86
N LEU A 13 6.07 10.06 9.12
CA LEU A 13 5.60 8.81 9.71
C LEU A 13 4.94 9.06 11.08
N GLU A 14 5.58 9.86 11.94
CA GLU A 14 5.03 10.25 13.24
C GLU A 14 3.65 10.92 13.11
N TRP A 15 3.50 11.90 12.22
CA TRP A 15 2.20 12.56 12.00
C TRP A 15 1.12 11.60 11.50
N PHE A 16 1.46 10.66 10.62
CA PHE A 16 0.50 9.67 10.13
C PHE A 16 0.09 8.70 11.23
N GLU A 17 1.02 8.29 12.09
CA GLU A 17 0.70 7.46 13.26
C GLU A 17 -0.24 8.18 14.24
N GLU A 18 -0.02 9.46 14.51
CA GLU A 18 -0.92 10.29 15.34
C GLU A 18 -2.33 10.40 14.75
N LEU A 19 -2.44 10.40 13.41
CA LEU A 19 -3.73 10.37 12.70
C LEU A 19 -4.37 8.97 12.65
N GLY A 20 -3.72 7.95 13.22
CA GLY A 20 -4.22 6.57 13.28
C GLY A 20 -3.92 5.73 12.04
N TYR A 21 -2.99 6.16 11.18
CA TYR A 21 -2.52 5.33 10.07
C TYR A 21 -1.51 4.30 10.57
N ALA A 22 -1.58 3.09 10.01
CA ALA A 22 -0.57 2.07 10.23
C ALA A 22 0.65 2.33 9.34
N THR A 23 1.84 2.24 9.92
CA THR A 23 3.12 2.30 9.22
C THR A 23 3.67 0.87 9.00
N SER A 24 4.45 0.68 7.94
CA SER A 24 5.08 -0.62 7.65
C SER A 24 6.35 -0.40 6.84
N HIS A 25 7.39 -1.17 7.13
CA HIS A 25 8.62 -1.16 6.38
C HIS A 25 8.45 -1.84 5.02
N GLY A 26 8.80 -1.12 3.96
CA GLY A 26 8.68 -1.58 2.56
C GLY A 26 9.24 -2.99 2.31
N PRO A 27 10.41 -3.38 2.85
CA PRO A 27 10.95 -4.73 2.72
C PRO A 27 10.05 -5.84 3.29
N MET A 28 9.29 -5.58 4.36
CA MET A 28 8.37 -6.59 4.91
C MET A 28 7.22 -6.92 3.96
N LEU A 29 6.93 -6.00 3.03
CA LEU A 29 5.87 -6.13 2.03
C LEU A 29 6.42 -6.59 0.67
N ALA A 30 7.73 -6.80 0.55
CA ALA A 30 8.39 -7.16 -0.69
C ALA A 30 7.97 -8.57 -1.17
N PRO A 31 8.17 -8.88 -2.47
CA PRO A 31 8.05 -10.24 -2.96
C PRO A 31 8.98 -11.20 -2.20
N ASP A 32 8.59 -12.48 -2.14
CA ASP A 32 9.36 -13.60 -1.57
C ASP A 32 9.58 -13.59 -0.05
N GLU A 33 8.94 -12.67 0.67
CA GLU A 33 8.89 -12.64 2.14
C GLU A 33 7.67 -13.39 2.70
N PRO A 34 7.71 -13.95 3.93
CA PRO A 34 6.56 -14.62 4.53
C PRO A 34 5.31 -13.74 4.68
N ALA A 35 5.49 -12.42 4.81
CA ALA A 35 4.43 -11.43 4.89
C ALA A 35 4.21 -10.67 3.55
N THR A 36 4.62 -11.26 2.42
CA THR A 36 4.51 -10.66 1.09
C THR A 36 3.09 -10.15 0.81
N GLU A 37 2.98 -8.84 0.52
CA GLU A 37 1.77 -8.24 -0.04
C GLU A 37 1.96 -7.76 -1.49
N ARG A 38 3.20 -7.63 -1.96
CA ARG A 38 3.54 -7.24 -3.34
C ARG A 38 3.98 -8.45 -4.17
N ASP A 39 3.46 -8.58 -5.38
CA ASP A 39 3.96 -9.58 -6.34
C ASP A 39 5.22 -9.08 -7.08
N SER A 40 5.48 -7.78 -7.06
CA SER A 40 6.64 -7.12 -7.69
C SER A 40 7.00 -5.84 -6.94
N PHE A 41 8.29 -5.47 -6.94
CA PHE A 41 8.74 -4.15 -6.46
C PHE A 41 8.13 -2.98 -7.23
N THR A 42 7.64 -3.22 -8.45
CA THR A 42 6.97 -2.20 -9.28
C THR A 42 5.48 -2.04 -8.93
N ASP A 43 4.95 -2.80 -7.97
CA ASP A 43 3.53 -2.72 -7.61
C ASP A 43 3.24 -1.50 -6.74
N LEU A 44 2.41 -0.61 -7.28
CA LEU A 44 1.97 0.62 -6.62
C LEU A 44 0.82 0.38 -5.64
N LEU A 45 0.07 -0.72 -5.80
CA LEU A 45 -1.11 -1.02 -5.01
C LEU A 45 -0.98 -2.41 -4.37
N LEU A 46 -1.30 -2.49 -3.07
CA LEU A 46 -1.46 -3.76 -2.34
C LEU A 46 -2.87 -4.30 -2.60
N ILE A 47 -3.03 -5.08 -3.67
CA ILE A 47 -4.34 -5.47 -4.21
C ILE A 47 -5.18 -6.26 -3.19
N ALA A 48 -4.56 -7.17 -2.43
CA ALA A 48 -5.27 -7.96 -1.42
C ALA A 48 -5.85 -7.06 -0.32
N ARG A 49 -5.03 -6.16 0.22
CA ARG A 49 -5.43 -5.18 1.25
C ARG A 49 -6.50 -4.21 0.73
N GLN A 50 -6.35 -3.73 -0.51
CA GLN A 50 -7.35 -2.85 -1.14
C GLN A 50 -8.70 -3.55 -1.26
N ARG A 51 -8.73 -4.81 -1.73
CA ARG A 51 -9.97 -5.59 -1.83
C ARG A 51 -10.61 -5.80 -0.46
N GLU A 52 -9.80 -6.08 0.56
CA GLU A 52 -10.29 -6.20 1.93
C GLU A 52 -10.92 -4.90 2.43
N ALA A 53 -10.24 -3.77 2.25
CA ALA A 53 -10.76 -2.46 2.61
C ALA A 53 -12.09 -2.16 1.91
N ILE A 54 -12.21 -2.47 0.61
CA ILE A 54 -13.46 -2.26 -0.13
C ILE A 54 -14.58 -3.16 0.38
N ARG A 55 -14.30 -4.43 0.69
CA ARG A 55 -15.28 -5.34 1.32
C ARG A 55 -15.75 -4.81 2.67
N HIS A 56 -14.82 -4.32 3.48
CA HIS A 56 -15.11 -3.79 4.81
C HIS A 56 -15.98 -2.51 4.73
N LEU A 57 -15.63 -1.59 3.83
CA LEU A 57 -16.32 -0.31 3.66
C LEU A 57 -17.68 -0.45 2.96
N HIS A 58 -17.86 -1.46 2.11
CA HIS A 58 -19.09 -1.65 1.33
C HIS A 58 -19.70 -3.05 1.49
N PRO A 59 -20.22 -3.44 2.67
CA PRO A 59 -20.69 -4.80 2.92
C PRO A 59 -21.91 -5.23 2.08
N ALA A 60 -22.72 -4.27 1.63
CA ALA A 60 -23.93 -4.52 0.83
C ALA A 60 -23.66 -4.60 -0.68
N MET A 61 -22.41 -4.47 -1.11
CA MET A 61 -22.04 -4.47 -2.52
C MET A 61 -22.17 -5.88 -3.12
N PRO A 62 -22.73 -6.03 -4.33
CA PRO A 62 -22.79 -7.32 -5.01
C PRO A 62 -21.40 -7.91 -5.27
N LYS A 63 -21.27 -9.24 -5.15
CA LYS A 63 -19.99 -9.95 -5.28
C LYS A 63 -19.32 -9.73 -6.63
N GLU A 64 -20.09 -9.50 -7.68
CA GLU A 64 -19.57 -9.26 -9.04
C GLU A 64 -18.74 -7.97 -9.12
N VAL A 65 -19.10 -6.94 -8.33
CA VAL A 65 -18.39 -5.65 -8.33
C VAL A 65 -17.02 -5.78 -7.65
N HIS A 66 -16.93 -6.56 -6.56
CA HIS A 66 -15.64 -6.84 -5.90
C HIS A 66 -14.64 -7.56 -6.82
N ALA A 67 -15.12 -8.41 -7.73
CA ALA A 67 -14.28 -9.13 -8.68
C ALA A 67 -13.69 -8.24 -9.78
N THR A 68 -14.27 -7.05 -10.02
CA THR A 68 -13.88 -6.15 -11.11
C THR A 68 -12.79 -5.14 -10.69
N ILE A 69 -12.39 -5.14 -9.41
CA ILE A 69 -11.27 -4.32 -8.92
C ILE A 69 -9.97 -4.92 -9.48
N GLN A 70 -9.56 -4.36 -10.62
CA GLN A 70 -8.42 -4.81 -11.40
C GLN A 70 -7.13 -4.08 -10.99
N ARG A 71 -6.02 -4.79 -11.20
CA ARG A 71 -4.66 -4.28 -11.02
C ARG A 71 -4.39 -3.19 -12.07
N PHE A 72 -4.42 -1.92 -11.65
CA PHE A 72 -3.84 -0.84 -12.46
C PHE A 72 -2.32 -0.95 -12.40
N LYS A 73 -1.73 -1.65 -13.37
CA LYS A 73 -0.28 -1.56 -13.63
C LYS A 73 -0.02 -0.27 -14.39
N PHE A 74 0.29 0.81 -13.69
CA PHE A 74 0.99 1.91 -14.34
C PHE A 74 2.41 1.43 -14.62
N GLY A 75 2.67 1.05 -15.87
CA GLY A 75 4.03 0.86 -16.36
C GLY A 75 4.69 2.22 -16.48
N TRP A 76 5.47 2.63 -15.48
CA TRP A 76 6.56 3.56 -15.72
C TRP A 76 7.67 2.79 -16.47
N GLY A 77 7.41 2.55 -17.75
CA GLY A 77 8.45 2.27 -18.72
C GLY A 77 8.89 3.60 -19.32
N GLY A 78 10.08 4.05 -18.95
CA GLY A 78 10.78 5.16 -19.61
C GLY A 78 10.76 6.49 -18.88
N VAL A 79 11.72 6.65 -17.96
CA VAL A 79 12.75 7.71 -17.96
C VAL A 79 13.97 7.20 -17.22
#